data_AF-G8JN20-F1
#
_entry.id   AF-G8JN20-F1
#
_cell.length_a   1.000
_cell.length_b   1.000
_cell.length_c   1.000
_cell.angle_alpha   90.00
_cell.angle_beta   90.00
_cell.angle_gamma   90.00
#
_symmetry.space_group_name_H-M   'P 1'
#
loop_
_entity.id
_entity.type
_entity.pdbx_description
1 polymer ?
#
loop_
_entity_poly.entity_id
_entity_poly.type
_entity_poly.pdbx_seq_one_letter_code
_entity_poly.pdbx_strand_id
1 'polypeptide(L)'
;MSSYFSNFSLDKIASTINTAAHKTQQKLNETQEQLTHAIHSINLDDPQTMLSLRTRKHQLQETLGTIKDISKLPPRYQFLERKCDAFEKVCSRILVVSKTFEVDGYDYPPNLAESISDWWGSSSKKDGVFWGFGKKSKNDKNKAEQKSSAEKKSNEGYIPPSFAQAISKAADDSITILKELNEEQLVNPSNGAETEDEDVDSLMPILEAWAEAQSNIDEAKQQMDQFMINEFNKKLDSLVNNDFLKVRALRKKVEESRLKFDTLRYELEMRKSGASQTKETFTTIESQQVNDKDKENEDNLKPTIHNNTGIGSSSDEEDQKFRLLLEKAEDEFVSNTTDAVAYMTQITDSVNLSTLVKLFHNFQLIYHKKCVQELQASLNVINTLTVEEDGEE
;
A
#
# COMPACT_ATOMS: atom_id res chain seq x y z
N MET A 1 3.61 4.86 -42.91
CA MET A 1 4.07 5.05 -41.51
C MET A 1 4.62 3.74 -40.92
N SER A 2 5.72 3.19 -41.45
CA SER A 2 6.25 1.89 -40.96
C SER A 2 7.79 1.85 -40.76
N SER A 3 8.51 2.94 -41.00
CA SER A 3 9.99 2.94 -40.99
C SER A 3 10.65 3.45 -39.69
N TYR A 4 9.92 3.65 -38.60
CA TYR A 4 10.51 4.18 -37.34
C TYR A 4 10.88 3.11 -36.29
N PHE A 5 10.63 1.82 -36.55
CA PHE A 5 10.88 0.74 -35.58
C PHE A 5 12.00 -0.24 -35.97
N SER A 6 12.66 -0.08 -37.12
CA SER A 6 13.64 -1.06 -37.63
C SER A 6 15.05 -0.98 -37.01
N ASN A 7 15.31 0.00 -36.13
CA ASN A 7 16.63 0.18 -35.50
C ASN A 7 16.70 -0.29 -34.03
N PHE A 8 15.68 -1.00 -33.53
CA PHE A 8 15.75 -1.67 -32.23
C PHE A 8 16.39 -3.07 -32.40
N SER A 9 17.71 -3.16 -32.27
CA SER A 9 18.42 -4.45 -32.31
C SER A 9 18.18 -5.23 -31.01
N LEU A 10 17.26 -6.20 -31.05
CA LEU A 10 17.01 -7.15 -29.96
C LEU A 10 18.28 -7.88 -29.53
N ASP A 11 19.26 -8.06 -30.42
CA ASP A 11 20.54 -8.70 -30.13
C ASP A 11 21.40 -7.91 -29.12
N LYS A 12 21.33 -6.57 -29.12
CA LYS A 12 22.02 -5.73 -28.13
C LYS A 12 21.35 -5.81 -26.76
N ILE A 13 20.03 -5.92 -26.73
CA ILE A 13 19.28 -6.13 -25.49
C ILE A 13 19.59 -7.53 -24.95
N ALA A 14 19.59 -8.56 -25.80
CA ALA A 14 19.94 -9.92 -25.45
C ALA A 14 21.39 -10.06 -24.95
N SER A 15 22.37 -9.41 -25.61
CA SER A 15 23.77 -9.44 -25.18
C SER A 15 23.98 -8.66 -23.88
N THR A 16 23.26 -7.55 -23.67
CA THR A 16 23.31 -6.76 -22.43
C THR A 16 22.64 -7.51 -21.28
N ILE A 17 21.52 -8.20 -21.53
CA ILE A 17 20.85 -9.06 -20.55
C ILE A 17 21.71 -10.26 -20.20
N ASN A 18 22.33 -10.94 -21.17
CA ASN A 18 23.24 -12.06 -20.89
C ASN A 18 24.48 -11.58 -20.13
N THR A 19 25.06 -10.43 -20.49
CA THR A 19 26.21 -9.87 -19.77
C THR A 19 25.84 -9.42 -18.35
N ALA A 20 24.65 -8.83 -18.16
CA ALA A 20 24.14 -8.47 -16.85
C ALA A 20 23.83 -9.71 -16.01
N ALA A 21 23.21 -10.73 -16.58
CA ALA A 21 22.93 -12.02 -15.96
C ALA A 21 24.21 -12.73 -15.53
N HIS A 22 25.24 -12.76 -16.39
CA HIS A 22 26.55 -13.30 -16.05
C HIS A 22 27.26 -12.49 -14.95
N LYS A 23 27.19 -11.16 -14.99
CA LYS A 23 27.73 -10.30 -13.91
C LYS A 23 26.99 -10.48 -12.58
N THR A 24 25.67 -10.65 -12.61
CA THR A 24 24.89 -10.94 -11.40
C THR A 24 25.22 -12.33 -10.87
N GLN A 25 25.40 -13.32 -11.75
CA GLN A 25 25.76 -14.68 -11.36
C GLN A 25 27.18 -14.76 -10.78
N GLN A 26 28.14 -14.03 -11.36
CA GLN A 26 29.49 -13.89 -10.81
C GLN A 26 29.48 -13.21 -9.44
N LYS A 27 28.79 -12.07 -9.31
CA LYS A 27 28.67 -11.39 -8.00
C LYS A 27 27.97 -12.26 -6.96
N LEU A 28 26.98 -13.05 -7.35
CA LEU A 28 26.31 -13.99 -6.44
C LEU A 28 27.26 -15.10 -5.99
N ASN A 29 28.03 -15.69 -6.91
CA ASN A 29 29.05 -16.67 -6.57
C ASN A 29 30.14 -16.08 -5.66
N GLU A 30 30.61 -14.86 -5.94
CA GLU A 30 31.54 -14.12 -5.09
C GLU A 30 30.95 -13.86 -3.69
N THR A 31 29.68 -13.44 -3.59
CA THR A 31 29.01 -13.26 -2.28
C THR A 31 28.81 -14.57 -1.53
N GLN A 32 28.58 -15.67 -2.25
CA GLN A 32 28.51 -17.02 -1.67
C GLN A 32 29.87 -17.40 -1.09
N GLU A 33 30.96 -17.23 -1.84
CA GLU A 33 32.32 -17.50 -1.37
C GLU A 33 32.71 -16.61 -0.19
N GLN A 34 32.41 -15.32 -0.25
CA GLN A 34 32.65 -14.38 0.85
C GLN A 34 31.87 -14.73 2.11
N LEU A 35 30.59 -15.13 2.00
CA LEU A 35 29.82 -15.63 3.14
C LEU A 35 30.40 -16.93 3.69
N THR A 36 30.82 -17.85 2.81
CA THR A 36 31.44 -19.10 3.23
C THR A 36 32.74 -18.82 3.99
N HIS A 37 33.57 -17.91 3.49
CA HIS A 37 34.82 -17.51 4.14
C HIS A 37 34.59 -16.74 5.45
N ALA A 38 33.56 -15.88 5.50
CA ALA A 38 33.16 -15.17 6.72
C ALA A 38 32.72 -16.15 7.81
N ILE A 39 31.90 -17.16 7.46
CA ILE A 39 31.46 -18.21 8.39
C ILE A 39 32.66 -19.00 8.98
N HIS A 40 33.67 -19.32 8.17
CA HIS A 40 34.86 -20.03 8.66
C HIS A 40 35.79 -19.14 9.51
N SER A 41 35.77 -17.83 9.30
CA SER A 41 36.64 -16.88 9.99
C SER A 41 36.13 -16.40 11.35
N ILE A 42 34.84 -16.57 11.65
CA ILE A 42 34.26 -16.17 12.93
C ILE A 42 34.09 -17.42 13.80
N ASN A 43 34.84 -17.50 14.90
CA ASN A 43 34.63 -18.48 15.96
C ASN A 43 33.35 -18.09 16.74
N LEU A 44 32.18 -18.42 16.18
CA LEU A 44 30.88 -18.22 16.82
C LEU A 44 30.51 -19.48 17.58
N ASP A 45 30.68 -19.45 18.90
CA ASP A 45 30.25 -20.52 19.80
C ASP A 45 28.72 -20.57 19.99
N ASP A 46 27.96 -19.59 19.47
CA ASP A 46 26.49 -19.58 19.56
C ASP A 46 25.84 -20.38 18.41
N PRO A 47 25.26 -21.56 18.68
CA PRO A 47 24.65 -22.42 17.66
C PRO A 47 23.49 -21.76 16.90
N GLN A 48 22.81 -20.77 17.47
CA GLN A 48 21.70 -20.07 16.80
C GLN A 48 22.19 -19.14 15.68
N THR A 49 23.29 -18.41 15.92
CA THR A 49 23.86 -17.51 14.92
C THR A 49 24.42 -18.28 13.72
N MET A 50 25.09 -19.41 13.98
CA MET A 50 25.57 -20.32 12.94
C MET A 50 24.45 -20.87 12.08
N LEU A 51 23.33 -21.27 12.71
CA LEU A 51 22.15 -21.73 11.98
C LEU A 51 21.61 -20.63 11.05
N SER A 52 21.49 -19.40 11.54
CA SER A 52 20.99 -18.28 10.73
C SER A 52 21.87 -17.98 9.50
N LEU A 53 23.20 -18.13 9.63
CA LEU A 53 24.14 -17.97 8.52
C LEU A 53 24.03 -19.09 7.49
N ARG A 54 23.87 -20.34 7.95
CA ARG A 54 23.69 -21.50 7.07
C ARG A 54 22.33 -21.48 6.37
N THR A 55 21.27 -21.08 7.07
CA THR A 55 19.95 -20.82 6.50
C THR A 55 20.02 -19.79 5.37
N ARG A 56 20.74 -18.66 5.57
CA ARG A 56 20.96 -17.68 4.48
C ARG A 56 21.75 -18.27 3.30
N LYS A 57 22.77 -19.09 3.55
CA LYS A 57 23.50 -19.79 2.48
C LYS A 57 22.59 -20.74 1.70
N HIS A 58 21.76 -21.52 2.40
CA HIS A 58 20.79 -22.42 1.80
C HIS A 58 19.77 -21.65 0.94
N GLN A 59 19.30 -20.49 1.42
CA GLN A 59 18.41 -19.61 0.66
C GLN A 59 19.02 -19.17 -0.67
N LEU A 60 20.30 -18.75 -0.64
CA LEU A 60 21.03 -18.37 -1.84
C LEU A 60 21.16 -19.57 -2.80
N GLN A 61 21.51 -20.74 -2.27
CA GLN A 61 21.64 -21.96 -3.06
C GLN A 61 20.30 -22.44 -3.66
N GLU A 62 19.17 -22.21 -2.96
CA GLU A 62 17.82 -22.47 -3.48
C GLU A 62 17.46 -21.49 -4.60
N THR A 63 17.70 -20.18 -4.41
CA THR A 63 17.44 -19.17 -5.45
C THR A 63 18.30 -19.38 -6.71
N LEU A 64 19.50 -19.95 -6.56
CA LEU A 64 20.42 -20.30 -7.64
C LEU A 64 20.10 -21.67 -8.28
N GLY A 65 19.09 -22.40 -7.77
CA GLY A 65 18.66 -23.69 -8.33
C GLY A 65 19.65 -24.85 -8.12
N THR A 66 20.57 -24.71 -7.16
CA THR A 66 21.61 -25.71 -6.88
C THR A 66 21.09 -26.86 -5.99
N ILE A 67 20.03 -26.61 -5.21
CA ILE A 67 19.43 -27.58 -4.27
C ILE A 67 18.21 -28.27 -4.90
N LYS A 68 18.12 -29.60 -4.75
CA LYS A 68 17.05 -30.44 -5.34
C LYS A 68 15.94 -30.84 -4.36
N ASP A 69 16.20 -30.90 -3.05
CA ASP A 69 15.23 -31.36 -2.04
C ASP A 69 14.64 -30.15 -1.28
N ILE A 70 13.77 -29.40 -1.95
CA ILE A 70 13.09 -28.22 -1.39
C ILE A 70 11.73 -28.64 -0.86
N SER A 71 11.40 -28.27 0.38
CA SER A 71 10.06 -28.49 0.92
C SER A 71 9.03 -27.70 0.12
N LYS A 72 8.11 -28.40 -0.54
CA LYS A 72 7.04 -27.77 -1.31
C LYS A 72 5.87 -27.43 -0.39
N LEU A 73 5.50 -26.15 -0.36
CA LEU A 73 4.27 -25.71 0.30
C LEU A 73 3.04 -26.36 -0.35
N PRO A 74 2.02 -26.76 0.43
CA PRO A 74 0.81 -27.37 -0.11
C PRO A 74 0.17 -26.54 -1.24
N PRO A 75 -0.37 -27.16 -2.31
CA PRO A 75 -0.99 -26.42 -3.42
C PRO A 75 -2.13 -25.49 -2.98
N ARG A 76 -2.87 -25.86 -1.93
CA ARG A 76 -3.92 -25.02 -1.33
C ARG A 76 -3.35 -23.71 -0.75
N TYR A 77 -2.18 -23.77 -0.12
CA TYR A 77 -1.49 -22.59 0.42
C TYR A 77 -1.06 -21.65 -0.71
N GLN A 78 -0.43 -22.18 -1.76
CA GLN A 78 0.00 -21.39 -2.91
C GLN A 78 -1.17 -20.70 -3.63
N PHE A 79 -2.32 -21.37 -3.73
CA PHE A 79 -3.53 -20.75 -4.26
C PHE A 79 -4.02 -19.61 -3.37
N LEU A 80 -4.00 -19.80 -2.04
CA LEU A 80 -4.38 -18.77 -1.08
C LEU A 80 -3.46 -17.55 -1.15
N GLU A 81 -2.15 -17.74 -1.30
CA GLU A 81 -1.19 -16.66 -1.55
C GLU A 81 -1.55 -15.84 -2.79
N ARG A 82 -1.77 -16.50 -3.93
CA ARG A 82 -2.20 -15.82 -5.16
C ARG A 82 -3.53 -15.10 -4.99
N LYS A 83 -4.46 -15.69 -4.23
CA LYS A 83 -5.75 -15.08 -3.91
C LYS A 83 -5.56 -13.80 -3.11
N CYS A 84 -4.71 -13.81 -2.08
CA CYS A 84 -4.37 -12.61 -1.30
C CYS A 84 -3.71 -11.54 -2.16
N ASP A 85 -2.73 -11.90 -3.00
CA ASP A 85 -2.02 -10.95 -3.87
C ASP A 85 -2.97 -10.31 -4.90
N ALA A 86 -3.93 -11.08 -5.42
CA ALA A 86 -4.98 -10.56 -6.29
C ALA A 86 -5.91 -9.60 -5.53
N PHE A 87 -6.31 -9.95 -4.31
CA PHE A 87 -7.20 -9.13 -3.49
C PHE A 87 -6.54 -7.81 -3.08
N GLU A 88 -5.26 -7.84 -2.70
CA GLU A 88 -4.50 -6.64 -2.40
C GLU A 88 -4.41 -5.70 -3.61
N LYS A 89 -4.17 -6.24 -4.81
CA LYS A 89 -4.16 -5.44 -6.06
C LYS A 89 -5.51 -4.80 -6.33
N VAL A 90 -6.62 -5.53 -6.11
CA VAL A 90 -7.97 -4.99 -6.27
C VAL A 90 -8.21 -3.85 -5.29
N CYS A 91 -7.93 -4.06 -3.99
CA CYS A 91 -8.08 -3.03 -2.96
C CYS A 91 -7.21 -1.80 -3.24
N SER A 92 -5.96 -2.00 -3.65
CA SER A 92 -5.03 -0.91 -3.98
C SER A 92 -5.51 -0.09 -5.19
N ARG A 93 -6.04 -0.74 -6.22
CA ARG A 93 -6.60 -0.05 -7.40
C ARG A 93 -7.82 0.78 -7.04
N ILE A 94 -8.72 0.23 -6.22
CA ILE A 94 -9.91 0.95 -5.73
C ILE A 94 -9.45 2.16 -4.91
N LEU A 95 -8.46 1.98 -4.03
CA LEU A 95 -7.94 3.04 -3.16
C LEU A 95 -7.32 4.19 -3.96
N VAL A 96 -6.58 3.90 -5.04
CA VAL A 96 -6.00 4.95 -5.90
C VAL A 96 -7.09 5.82 -6.50
N VAL A 97 -8.21 5.22 -6.95
CA VAL A 97 -9.33 5.98 -7.51
C VAL A 97 -10.10 6.69 -6.40
N SER A 98 -10.40 6.02 -5.29
CA SER A 98 -11.21 6.63 -4.22
C SER A 98 -10.47 7.73 -3.45
N LYS A 99 -9.14 7.78 -3.53
CA LYS A 99 -8.35 8.92 -3.02
C LYS A 99 -8.64 10.22 -3.75
N THR A 100 -9.27 10.22 -4.92
CA THR A 100 -9.70 11.48 -5.56
C THR A 100 -10.74 12.22 -4.73
N PHE A 101 -11.53 11.53 -3.90
CA PHE A 101 -12.46 12.18 -2.97
C PHE A 101 -11.76 13.01 -1.89
N GLU A 102 -10.46 12.79 -1.64
CA GLU A 102 -9.64 13.61 -0.73
C GLU A 102 -9.12 14.89 -1.40
N VAL A 103 -9.20 14.98 -2.73
CA VAL A 103 -8.70 16.13 -3.48
C VAL A 103 -9.83 17.15 -3.57
N ASP A 104 -9.72 18.25 -2.83
CA ASP A 104 -10.72 19.32 -2.90
C ASP A 104 -10.86 19.83 -4.34
N GLY A 105 -12.10 20.01 -4.82
CA GLY A 105 -12.38 20.47 -6.18
C GLY A 105 -12.14 19.44 -7.29
N TYR A 106 -12.06 18.14 -6.99
CA TYR A 106 -11.88 17.09 -8.02
C TYR A 106 -12.98 17.09 -9.11
N ASP A 107 -14.17 17.59 -8.78
CA ASP A 107 -15.35 17.66 -9.65
C ASP A 107 -15.34 18.90 -10.56
N TYR A 108 -14.68 19.96 -10.10
CA TYR A 108 -14.47 21.19 -10.83
C TYR A 108 -12.97 21.45 -10.90
N PRO A 109 -12.23 20.65 -11.69
CA PRO A 109 -10.80 20.81 -11.79
C PRO A 109 -10.53 22.23 -12.28
N PRO A 110 -9.56 22.95 -11.69
CA PRO A 110 -9.20 24.28 -12.14
C PRO A 110 -8.76 24.16 -13.60
N ASN A 111 -9.63 24.52 -14.52
CA ASN A 111 -9.29 24.60 -15.92
C ASN A 111 -8.25 25.74 -16.05
N LEU A 112 -7.20 25.53 -16.84
CA LEU A 112 -6.10 26.48 -17.11
C LEU A 112 -6.55 27.88 -17.58
N ALA A 113 -7.83 28.05 -17.90
CA ALA A 113 -8.47 29.32 -18.19
C ALA A 113 -8.81 30.15 -16.93
N GLU A 114 -8.76 29.60 -15.71
CA GLU A 114 -8.94 30.40 -14.48
C GLU A 114 -7.72 31.30 -14.19
N SER A 115 -6.54 30.97 -14.74
CA SER A 115 -5.43 31.93 -14.85
C SER A 115 -5.73 33.11 -15.81
N ILE A 116 -6.86 33.07 -16.53
CA ILE A 116 -7.35 34.05 -17.49
C ILE A 116 -8.69 34.68 -17.01
N SER A 117 -9.37 34.15 -15.99
CA SER A 117 -10.54 34.80 -15.36
C SER A 117 -10.15 35.72 -14.19
N ASP A 118 -9.03 35.45 -13.52
CA ASP A 118 -8.32 36.45 -12.68
C ASP A 118 -7.95 37.72 -13.49
N TRP A 119 -7.97 37.65 -14.82
CA TRP A 119 -7.79 38.78 -15.74
C TRP A 119 -9.09 39.54 -16.07
N TRP A 120 -10.30 38.98 -15.84
CA TRP A 120 -11.57 39.71 -16.05
C TRP A 120 -12.05 40.48 -14.80
N GLY A 121 -11.47 40.21 -13.62
CA GLY A 121 -11.62 41.06 -12.44
C GLY A 121 -10.94 42.44 -12.51
N SER A 122 -10.58 42.94 -13.70
CA SER A 122 -9.74 44.14 -13.83
C SER A 122 -10.45 45.44 -14.24
N SER A 123 -11.79 45.57 -14.22
CA SER A 123 -12.38 46.81 -14.76
C SER A 123 -13.67 47.38 -14.14
N SER A 124 -13.73 47.57 -12.81
CA SER A 124 -14.50 48.72 -12.25
C SER A 124 -14.25 48.97 -10.75
N LYS A 125 -13.11 49.64 -10.49
CA LYS A 125 -12.80 50.55 -9.35
C LYS A 125 -12.35 49.98 -7.98
N LYS A 126 -11.05 50.23 -7.72
CA LYS A 126 -10.37 50.70 -6.48
C LYS A 126 -10.64 49.94 -5.18
N ASP A 127 -9.68 49.27 -4.53
CA ASP A 127 -8.31 49.72 -4.23
C ASP A 127 -7.34 48.53 -4.10
N GLY A 128 -6.08 48.80 -4.45
CA GLY A 128 -5.06 47.78 -4.66
C GLY A 128 -4.59 47.10 -3.38
N VAL A 129 -4.84 45.79 -3.30
CA VAL A 129 -3.99 44.84 -2.60
C VAL A 129 -4.04 43.51 -3.35
N PHE A 130 -3.18 43.29 -4.37
CA PHE A 130 -2.72 41.93 -4.71
C PHE A 130 -1.56 41.95 -5.73
N TRP A 131 -0.32 42.04 -5.23
CA TRP A 131 0.81 41.15 -5.55
C TRP A 131 2.10 41.65 -4.85
N GLY A 132 2.33 41.14 -3.65
CA GLY A 132 3.54 41.37 -2.87
C GLY A 132 4.32 40.08 -2.68
N PHE A 133 4.79 39.46 -3.77
CA PHE A 133 5.84 38.45 -3.65
C PHE A 133 7.15 39.14 -3.22
N GLY A 134 7.48 38.96 -1.95
CA GLY A 134 8.82 39.21 -1.44
C GLY A 134 8.96 40.43 -0.55
N LYS A 135 8.73 40.26 0.76
CA LYS A 135 9.73 40.60 1.78
C LYS A 135 9.32 40.09 3.17
N LYS A 136 10.22 39.30 3.76
CA LYS A 136 10.34 39.11 5.21
C LYS A 136 10.22 40.46 5.93
N SER A 137 9.40 40.53 6.96
CA SER A 137 9.70 41.36 8.12
C SER A 137 9.22 40.69 9.41
N LYS A 138 10.12 40.70 10.39
CA LYS A 138 9.96 40.22 11.77
C LYS A 138 9.16 41.25 12.60
N ASN A 139 8.74 40.77 13.78
CA ASN A 139 8.07 41.45 14.91
C ASN A 139 6.54 41.55 14.72
N ASP A 140 5.68 41.17 15.67
CA ASP A 140 5.83 41.23 17.12
C ASP A 140 5.09 40.11 17.87
N LYS A 141 5.56 39.85 19.09
CA LYS A 141 4.96 38.97 20.10
C LYS A 141 3.96 39.72 20.98
N ASN A 142 3.03 38.95 21.56
CA ASN A 142 2.09 39.23 22.67
C ASN A 142 0.80 39.95 22.24
N LYS A 143 -0.41 39.58 22.71
CA LYS A 143 -0.81 39.06 24.03
C LYS A 143 -2.23 38.44 23.95
N ALA A 144 -2.54 37.62 24.95
CA ALA A 144 -3.67 36.71 25.08
C ALA A 144 -5.04 37.33 25.48
N GLU A 145 -6.10 36.57 25.14
CA GLU A 145 -7.37 36.31 25.85
C GLU A 145 -8.38 37.45 26.17
N GLN A 146 -9.61 37.36 25.63
CA GLN A 146 -10.83 36.89 26.33
C GLN A 146 -12.14 37.02 25.52
N LYS A 147 -12.90 35.90 25.52
CA LYS A 147 -14.38 35.72 25.59
C LYS A 147 -15.34 36.22 24.48
N SER A 148 -15.81 35.22 23.73
CA SER A 148 -17.22 34.86 23.44
C SER A 148 -18.22 35.94 23.00
N SER A 149 -18.51 35.99 21.70
CA SER A 149 -19.87 35.91 21.13
C SER A 149 -19.75 35.63 19.63
N ALA A 150 -20.82 35.09 19.05
CA ALA A 150 -20.95 34.61 17.68
C ALA A 150 -20.29 35.47 16.60
N GLU A 151 -19.51 34.83 15.73
CA GLU A 151 -19.43 35.06 14.27
C GLU A 151 -18.31 34.17 13.72
N LYS A 152 -18.69 33.14 12.96
CA LYS A 152 -17.75 32.34 12.16
C LYS A 152 -17.27 33.20 11.00
N LYS A 153 -16.23 34.00 11.22
CA LYS A 153 -15.36 34.45 10.12
C LYS A 153 -14.40 33.32 9.82
N SER A 154 -14.77 32.49 8.84
CA SER A 154 -13.89 31.49 8.26
C SER A 154 -12.67 32.18 7.64
N ASN A 155 -11.49 31.65 7.93
CA ASN A 155 -10.29 31.89 7.14
C ASN A 155 -10.64 31.80 5.65
N GLU A 156 -10.36 32.85 4.89
CA GLU A 156 -10.18 32.82 3.43
C GLU A 156 -8.93 31.99 3.10
N GLY A 157 -9.00 30.69 3.39
CA GLY A 157 -8.27 29.70 2.64
C GLY A 157 -9.06 29.50 1.36
N TYR A 158 -8.42 29.67 0.22
CA TYR A 158 -8.95 29.35 -1.10
C TYR A 158 -9.48 27.91 -1.10
N ILE A 159 -10.77 27.73 -0.82
CA ILE A 159 -11.47 26.46 -1.01
C ILE A 159 -11.72 26.42 -2.52
N PRO A 160 -11.13 25.46 -3.26
CA PRO A 160 -11.49 25.31 -4.67
C PRO A 160 -12.99 25.01 -4.71
N PRO A 161 -13.80 25.85 -5.35
CA PRO A 161 -15.24 25.69 -5.33
C PRO A 161 -15.59 24.37 -6.01
N SER A 162 -16.49 23.58 -5.42
CA SER A 162 -17.14 22.53 -6.19
C SER A 162 -17.92 23.17 -7.34
N PHE A 163 -18.30 22.37 -8.34
CA PHE A 163 -19.09 22.90 -9.44
C PHE A 163 -20.43 23.49 -8.98
N ALA A 164 -21.10 22.86 -8.01
CA ALA A 164 -22.34 23.37 -7.44
C ALA A 164 -22.13 24.72 -6.72
N GLN A 165 -21.03 24.85 -5.97
CA GLN A 165 -20.66 26.11 -5.32
C GLN A 165 -20.34 27.20 -6.35
N ALA A 166 -19.68 26.86 -7.45
CA ALA A 166 -19.38 27.80 -8.54
C ALA A 166 -20.66 28.31 -9.22
N ILE A 167 -21.65 27.45 -9.43
CA ILE A 167 -22.96 27.85 -9.96
C ILE A 167 -23.68 28.78 -8.97
N SER A 168 -23.73 28.40 -7.69
CA SER A 168 -24.37 29.20 -6.64
C SER A 168 -23.79 30.62 -6.60
N LYS A 169 -22.45 30.72 -6.61
CA LYS A 169 -21.75 32.01 -6.65
C LYS A 169 -22.04 32.82 -7.92
N ALA A 170 -22.06 32.18 -9.09
CA ALA A 170 -22.37 32.87 -10.34
C ALA A 170 -23.82 33.40 -10.37
N ALA A 171 -24.76 32.69 -9.74
CA ALA A 171 -26.13 33.15 -9.56
C ALA A 171 -26.19 34.36 -8.62
N ASP A 172 -25.52 34.32 -7.46
CA ASP A 172 -25.43 35.46 -6.52
C ASP A 172 -24.78 36.71 -7.14
N ASP A 173 -23.71 36.51 -7.92
CA ASP A 173 -23.05 37.58 -8.68
C ASP A 173 -24.03 38.21 -9.68
N SER A 174 -24.84 37.38 -10.35
CA SER A 174 -25.87 37.84 -11.29
C SER A 174 -26.97 38.64 -10.58
N ILE A 175 -27.43 38.19 -9.41
CA ILE A 175 -28.39 38.93 -8.57
C ILE A 175 -27.83 40.30 -8.17
N THR A 176 -26.55 40.37 -7.84
CA THR A 176 -25.89 41.62 -7.46
C THR A 176 -25.86 42.60 -8.64
N ILE A 177 -25.54 42.13 -9.84
CA ILE A 177 -25.59 42.94 -11.08
C ILE A 177 -27.00 43.46 -11.35
N LEU A 178 -28.04 42.62 -11.19
CA LEU A 178 -29.43 43.03 -11.37
C LEU A 178 -29.85 44.10 -10.34
N LYS A 179 -29.42 43.97 -9.08
CA LYS A 179 -29.67 44.99 -8.04
C LYS A 179 -29.02 46.32 -8.37
N GLU A 180 -27.77 46.32 -8.84
CA GLU A 180 -27.07 47.54 -9.26
C GLU A 180 -27.80 48.24 -10.43
N LEU A 181 -28.32 47.48 -11.40
CA LEU A 181 -29.10 48.04 -12.51
C LEU A 181 -30.41 48.69 -12.05
N ASN A 182 -31.15 48.04 -11.13
CA ASN A 182 -32.40 48.58 -10.60
C ASN A 182 -32.13 49.88 -9.79
N GLU A 183 -31.05 49.92 -9.02
CA GLU A 183 -30.62 51.15 -8.32
C GLU A 183 -30.23 52.30 -9.28
N GLU A 184 -29.58 52.00 -10.41
CA GLU A 184 -29.25 53.00 -11.43
C GLU A 184 -30.49 53.59 -12.14
N GLN A 185 -31.53 52.77 -12.39
CA GLN A 185 -32.81 53.22 -12.95
C GLN A 185 -33.53 54.20 -12.02
N LEU A 186 -33.50 53.98 -10.70
CA LEU A 186 -34.15 54.86 -9.71
C LEU A 186 -33.51 56.26 -9.63
N VAL A 187 -32.23 56.41 -10.01
CA VAL A 187 -31.49 57.68 -9.89
C VAL A 187 -31.64 58.59 -11.14
N ASN A 188 -31.99 58.05 -12.31
CA ASN A 188 -32.13 58.80 -13.58
C ASN A 188 -33.51 58.62 -14.26
N PRO A 189 -34.58 59.29 -13.77
CA PRO A 189 -35.93 59.16 -14.32
C PRO A 189 -36.17 59.92 -15.65
N SER A 190 -35.11 60.38 -16.34
CA SER A 190 -35.21 61.28 -17.51
C SER A 190 -35.47 60.58 -18.84
N ASN A 191 -35.40 59.24 -18.91
CA ASN A 191 -35.69 58.50 -20.13
C ASN A 191 -37.03 57.78 -19.94
N GLY A 192 -38.11 58.45 -20.32
CA GLY A 192 -39.44 57.88 -20.31
C GLY A 192 -39.52 56.63 -21.19
N ALA A 193 -39.69 55.49 -20.55
CA ALA A 193 -40.33 54.31 -21.10
C ALA A 193 -41.11 53.67 -19.95
N GLU A 194 -42.43 53.89 -19.96
CA GLU A 194 -43.40 53.18 -19.12
C GLU A 194 -43.61 51.77 -19.68
N THR A 195 -42.54 50.98 -19.79
CA THR A 195 -42.62 49.59 -20.27
C THR A 195 -42.00 48.68 -19.21
N GLU A 196 -42.87 48.04 -18.44
CA GLU A 196 -42.81 46.59 -18.18
C GLU A 196 -41.40 46.00 -18.02
N ASP A 197 -40.64 46.43 -17.00
CA ASP A 197 -39.41 45.74 -16.55
C ASP A 197 -39.72 44.70 -15.44
N GLU A 198 -40.99 44.27 -15.27
CA GLU A 198 -41.39 43.25 -14.29
C GLU A 198 -40.60 41.94 -14.46
N ASP A 199 -40.23 41.60 -15.70
CA ASP A 199 -39.45 40.41 -16.06
C ASP A 199 -38.03 40.36 -15.42
N VAL A 200 -37.44 41.52 -15.11
CA VAL A 200 -36.10 41.60 -14.50
C VAL A 200 -36.19 41.45 -12.99
N ASP A 201 -37.25 42.01 -12.39
CA ASP A 201 -37.52 41.89 -10.96
C ASP A 201 -37.95 40.47 -10.57
N SER A 202 -38.62 39.73 -11.46
CA SER A 202 -38.99 38.32 -11.26
C SER A 202 -37.82 37.34 -11.42
N LEU A 203 -36.77 37.73 -12.15
CA LEU A 203 -35.57 36.92 -12.33
C LEU A 203 -34.73 36.81 -11.05
N MET A 204 -34.74 37.83 -10.20
CA MET A 204 -34.01 37.85 -8.93
C MET A 204 -34.39 36.69 -7.98
N PRO A 205 -35.68 36.46 -7.63
CA PRO A 205 -36.07 35.33 -6.78
C PRO A 205 -35.85 33.96 -7.46
N ILE A 206 -35.92 33.88 -8.80
CA ILE A 206 -35.58 32.66 -9.54
C ILE A 206 -34.09 32.32 -9.36
N LEU A 207 -33.21 33.31 -9.52
CA LEU A 207 -31.77 33.13 -9.31
C LEU A 207 -31.45 32.81 -7.85
N GLU A 208 -32.15 33.41 -6.88
CA GLU A 208 -31.98 33.12 -5.45
C GLU A 208 -32.36 31.66 -5.13
N ALA A 209 -33.51 31.18 -5.64
CA ALA A 209 -33.94 29.80 -5.48
C ALA A 209 -33.00 28.80 -6.18
N TRP A 210 -32.36 29.20 -7.27
CA TRP A 210 -31.34 28.40 -7.95
C TRP A 210 -30.03 28.36 -7.16
N ALA A 211 -29.58 29.50 -6.64
CA ALA A 211 -28.36 29.64 -5.84
C ALA A 211 -28.43 28.82 -4.54
N GLU A 212 -29.55 28.89 -3.82
CA GLU A 212 -29.77 28.15 -2.57
C GLU A 212 -29.74 26.63 -2.80
N ALA A 213 -30.43 26.16 -3.84
CA ALA A 213 -30.47 24.74 -4.17
C ALA A 213 -29.07 24.18 -4.49
N GLN A 214 -28.25 24.93 -5.23
CA GLN A 214 -26.89 24.52 -5.54
C GLN A 214 -25.96 24.57 -4.32
N SER A 215 -26.11 25.56 -3.43
CA SER A 215 -25.39 25.59 -2.15
C SER A 215 -25.72 24.38 -1.27
N ASN A 216 -26.99 23.99 -1.20
CA ASN A 216 -27.42 22.81 -0.43
C ASN A 216 -26.89 21.50 -1.04
N ILE A 217 -26.81 21.42 -2.38
CA ILE A 217 -26.20 20.29 -3.09
C ILE A 217 -24.70 20.22 -2.79
N ASP A 218 -24.00 21.36 -2.75
CA ASP A 218 -22.59 21.41 -2.36
C ASP A 218 -22.39 20.90 -0.93
N GLU A 219 -23.16 21.37 0.04
CA GLU A 219 -23.05 20.90 1.42
C GLU A 219 -23.27 19.39 1.52
N ALA A 220 -24.29 18.86 0.82
CA ALA A 220 -24.54 17.42 0.76
C ALA A 220 -23.38 16.65 0.13
N LYS A 221 -22.71 17.22 -0.88
CA LYS A 221 -21.51 16.66 -1.51
C LYS A 221 -20.35 16.63 -0.53
N GLN A 222 -20.10 17.73 0.17
CA GLN A 222 -19.06 17.80 1.20
C GLN A 222 -19.28 16.73 2.29
N GLN A 223 -20.53 16.54 2.73
CA GLN A 223 -20.87 15.48 3.70
C GLN A 223 -20.58 14.08 3.13
N MET A 224 -20.97 13.81 1.87
CA MET A 224 -20.66 12.55 1.19
C MET A 224 -19.15 12.31 1.11
N ASP A 225 -18.39 13.31 0.69
CA ASP A 225 -16.94 13.23 0.57
C ASP A 225 -16.30 12.97 1.94
N GLN A 226 -16.76 13.63 3.01
CA GLN A 226 -16.32 13.34 4.38
C GLN A 226 -16.60 11.88 4.79
N PHE A 227 -17.76 11.33 4.44
CA PHE A 227 -18.04 9.91 4.70
C PHE A 227 -17.15 8.99 3.86
N MET A 228 -16.92 9.31 2.59
CA MET A 228 -16.00 8.55 1.72
C MET A 228 -14.58 8.55 2.29
N ILE A 229 -14.05 9.69 2.72
CA ILE A 229 -12.71 9.79 3.28
C ILE A 229 -12.62 9.04 4.62
N ASN A 230 -13.53 9.34 5.55
CA ASN A 230 -13.41 8.88 6.93
C ASN A 230 -13.80 7.41 7.12
N GLU A 231 -14.77 6.91 6.37
CA GLU A 231 -15.24 5.54 6.53
C GLU A 231 -14.72 4.63 5.43
N PHE A 232 -14.77 5.03 4.16
CA PHE A 232 -14.39 4.15 3.05
C PHE A 232 -12.87 4.12 2.83
N ASN A 233 -12.24 5.26 2.56
CA ASN A 233 -10.80 5.35 2.28
C ASN A 233 -9.97 4.92 3.48
N LYS A 234 -10.28 5.37 4.71
CA LYS A 234 -9.55 4.95 5.92
C LYS A 234 -9.62 3.43 6.15
N LYS A 235 -10.78 2.79 5.96
CA LYS A 235 -10.89 1.33 6.11
C LYS A 235 -10.12 0.60 5.03
N LEU A 236 -10.17 1.09 3.79
CA LEU A 236 -9.44 0.49 2.67
C LEU A 236 -7.92 0.67 2.82
N ASP A 237 -7.46 1.83 3.25
CA ASP A 237 -6.06 2.12 3.54
C ASP A 237 -5.56 1.27 4.73
N SER A 238 -6.35 1.11 5.80
CA SER A 238 -6.02 0.19 6.89
C SER A 238 -5.94 -1.26 6.42
N LEU A 239 -6.84 -1.70 5.54
CA LEU A 239 -6.80 -3.07 5.00
C LEU A 239 -5.51 -3.30 4.20
N VAL A 240 -5.13 -2.35 3.32
CA VAL A 240 -3.92 -2.44 2.49
C VAL A 240 -2.64 -2.28 3.32
N ASN A 241 -2.56 -1.27 4.17
CA ASN A 241 -1.33 -0.90 4.86
C ASN A 241 -1.15 -1.61 6.21
N ASN A 242 -2.18 -2.18 6.83
CA ASN A 242 -2.00 -2.92 8.09
C ASN A 242 -2.21 -4.42 7.87
N ASP A 243 -3.34 -4.82 7.30
CA ASP A 243 -3.72 -6.23 7.24
C ASP A 243 -2.91 -6.99 6.18
N PHE A 244 -2.75 -6.44 4.98
CA PHE A 244 -1.88 -7.04 3.97
C PHE A 244 -0.38 -6.95 4.32
N LEU A 245 0.07 -5.96 5.09
CA LEU A 245 1.44 -5.96 5.67
C LEU A 245 1.63 -7.13 6.64
N LYS A 246 0.65 -7.41 7.51
CA LYS A 246 0.70 -8.58 8.39
C LYS A 246 0.71 -9.89 7.60
N VAL A 247 -0.06 -10.00 6.51
CA VAL A 247 0.00 -11.16 5.60
C VAL A 247 1.40 -11.36 5.05
N ARG A 248 2.05 -10.29 4.54
CA ARG A 248 3.44 -10.37 4.06
C ARG A 248 4.40 -10.82 5.16
N ALA A 249 4.24 -10.30 6.37
CA ALA A 249 5.06 -10.70 7.52
C ALA A 249 4.87 -12.19 7.88
N LEU A 250 3.63 -12.70 7.87
CA LEU A 250 3.33 -14.11 8.12
C LEU A 250 3.89 -15.01 7.01
N ARG A 251 3.75 -14.62 5.74
CA ARG A 251 4.35 -15.35 4.61
C ARG A 251 5.87 -15.43 4.74
N LYS A 252 6.52 -14.31 5.11
CA LYS A 252 7.96 -14.28 5.37
C LYS A 252 8.34 -15.22 6.52
N LYS A 253 7.57 -15.25 7.61
CA LYS A 253 7.80 -16.17 8.73
C LYS A 253 7.68 -17.64 8.33
N VAL A 254 6.70 -17.98 7.48
CA VAL A 254 6.53 -19.34 6.93
C VAL A 254 7.71 -19.73 6.04
N GLU A 255 8.21 -18.81 5.22
CA GLU A 255 9.38 -19.05 4.39
C GLU A 255 10.66 -19.21 5.24
N GLU A 256 10.85 -18.37 6.26
CA GLU A 256 11.96 -18.47 7.20
C GLU A 256 11.94 -19.80 7.99
N SER A 257 10.77 -20.23 8.47
CA SER A 257 10.66 -21.52 9.18
C SER A 257 10.82 -22.71 8.24
N ARG A 258 10.30 -22.65 7.00
CA ARG A 258 10.56 -23.67 5.96
C ARG A 258 12.06 -23.81 5.70
N LEU A 259 12.74 -22.70 5.47
CA LEU A 259 14.15 -22.68 5.14
C LEU A 259 15.01 -23.20 6.31
N LYS A 260 14.64 -22.86 7.55
CA LYS A 260 15.29 -23.38 8.76
C LYS A 260 15.10 -24.89 8.87
N PHE A 261 13.89 -25.40 8.65
CA PHE A 261 13.60 -26.83 8.63
C PHE A 261 14.40 -27.56 7.54
N ASP A 262 14.42 -27.03 6.31
CA ASP A 262 15.17 -27.61 5.18
C ASP A 262 16.69 -27.61 5.46
N THR A 263 17.21 -26.53 6.04
CA THR A 263 18.63 -26.44 6.44
C THR A 263 19.00 -27.51 7.46
N LEU A 264 18.16 -27.69 8.50
CA LEU A 264 18.39 -28.70 9.53
C LEU A 264 18.29 -30.11 8.95
N ARG A 265 17.31 -30.36 8.09
CA ARG A 265 17.14 -31.64 7.41
C ARG A 265 18.36 -31.99 6.55
N TYR A 266 18.86 -31.03 5.78
CA TYR A 266 20.08 -31.18 4.97
C TYR A 266 21.31 -31.47 5.83
N GLU A 267 21.51 -30.73 6.93
CA GLU A 267 22.62 -30.97 7.85
C GLU A 267 22.58 -32.38 8.48
N LEU A 268 21.39 -32.86 8.85
CA LEU A 268 21.20 -34.21 9.38
C LEU A 268 21.51 -35.30 8.34
N GLU A 269 21.14 -35.08 7.08
CA GLU A 269 21.47 -35.99 5.98
C GLU A 269 22.98 -36.02 5.69
N MET A 270 23.64 -34.86 5.72
CA MET A 270 25.10 -34.75 5.57
C MET A 270 25.85 -35.47 6.72
N ARG A 271 25.37 -35.33 7.97
CA ARG A 271 25.96 -36.04 9.12
C ARG A 271 25.78 -37.56 9.03
N LYS A 272 24.58 -38.03 8.64
CA LYS A 272 24.32 -39.46 8.41
C LYS A 272 25.22 -40.04 7.31
N SER A 273 25.38 -39.30 6.20
CA SER A 273 26.24 -39.70 5.08
C SER A 273 27.72 -39.73 5.47
N GLY A 274 28.18 -38.78 6.29
CA GLY A 274 29.53 -38.76 6.85
C GLY A 274 29.83 -39.89 7.84
N ALA A 275 28.85 -40.31 8.64
CA ALA A 275 28.97 -41.44 9.57
C ALA A 275 28.99 -42.82 8.88
N SER A 276 28.44 -42.93 7.66
CA SER A 276 28.52 -44.14 6.85
C SER A 276 29.89 -44.34 6.20
N GLN A 277 30.60 -43.27 5.85
CA GLN A 277 31.93 -43.36 5.22
C GLN A 277 33.03 -43.80 6.20
N THR A 278 32.92 -43.48 7.49
CA THR A 278 33.88 -43.93 8.52
C THR A 278 33.71 -45.40 8.93
N LYS A 279 32.57 -46.03 8.62
CA LYS A 279 32.33 -47.46 8.91
C LYS A 279 32.82 -48.41 7.84
N GLU A 280 32.92 -47.99 6.57
CA GLU A 280 33.40 -48.88 5.49
C GLU A 280 34.93 -49.03 5.44
N THR A 281 35.70 -48.12 6.04
CA THR A 281 37.18 -48.25 6.10
C THR A 281 37.71 -49.24 7.13
N PHE A 282 36.87 -49.80 8.01
CA PHE A 282 37.30 -50.73 9.07
C PHE A 282 37.14 -52.21 8.72
N THR A 283 36.47 -52.56 7.61
CA THR A 283 36.17 -53.96 7.23
C THR A 283 37.06 -54.53 6.12
N THR A 284 38.00 -53.77 5.57
CA THR A 284 38.81 -54.24 4.41
C THR A 284 40.22 -54.75 4.78
N ILE A 285 40.68 -54.65 6.03
CA ILE A 285 42.08 -54.99 6.37
C ILE A 285 42.30 -56.48 6.75
N GLU A 286 41.26 -57.27 7.02
CA GLU A 286 41.44 -58.62 7.61
C GLU A 286 41.51 -59.80 6.63
N SER A 287 41.88 -59.60 5.37
CA SER A 287 41.96 -60.73 4.42
C SER A 287 43.05 -60.58 3.36
N GLN A 288 44.33 -60.60 3.76
CA GLN A 288 45.41 -61.06 2.89
C GLN A 288 46.69 -61.44 3.67
N GLN A 289 46.87 -62.76 3.81
CA GLN A 289 48.10 -63.56 3.90
C GLN A 289 49.42 -62.89 4.29
N VAL A 290 50.10 -63.46 5.31
CA VAL A 290 51.54 -63.78 5.22
C VAL A 290 51.82 -65.11 5.94
N ASN A 291 52.33 -66.08 5.16
CA ASN A 291 53.03 -67.30 5.60
C ASN A 291 54.49 -66.96 6.00
N ASP A 292 55.07 -67.87 6.78
CA ASP A 292 56.49 -68.08 7.14
C ASP A 292 57.06 -67.51 8.45
N LYS A 293 57.12 -68.44 9.44
CA LYS A 293 58.25 -68.94 10.26
C LYS A 293 59.60 -68.18 10.14
N ASP A 294 60.35 -67.87 11.20
CA ASP A 294 60.89 -68.73 12.29
C ASP A 294 61.19 -67.88 13.58
N LYS A 295 60.80 -68.33 14.78
CA LYS A 295 61.62 -68.79 15.95
C LYS A 295 62.72 -67.80 16.43
N GLU A 296 62.80 -67.36 17.69
CA GLU A 296 62.85 -68.12 18.95
C GLU A 296 62.64 -67.22 20.22
N ASN A 297 61.74 -67.67 21.12
CA ASN A 297 61.69 -67.69 22.60
C ASN A 297 62.25 -66.54 23.48
N GLU A 298 61.39 -65.83 24.24
CA GLU A 298 60.94 -66.03 25.67
C GLU A 298 61.90 -65.35 26.69
N ASP A 299 61.51 -64.50 27.66
CA ASP A 299 60.24 -64.34 28.37
C ASP A 299 60.06 -62.91 28.98
N ASN A 300 58.94 -62.28 28.61
CA ASN A 300 57.86 -61.71 29.44
C ASN A 300 58.14 -60.76 30.64
N LEU A 301 58.12 -59.44 30.35
CA LEU A 301 57.45 -58.44 31.21
C LEU A 301 55.95 -58.37 30.84
N LYS A 302 55.06 -58.46 31.83
CA LYS A 302 53.63 -58.11 31.69
C LYS A 302 53.45 -56.65 31.25
N PRO A 303 52.61 -56.37 30.22
CA PRO A 303 51.88 -55.12 30.14
C PRO A 303 50.40 -55.36 30.42
N THR A 304 49.90 -54.63 31.40
CA THR A 304 48.49 -54.50 31.76
C THR A 304 47.70 -53.95 30.57
N ILE A 305 46.70 -54.72 30.13
CA ILE A 305 45.67 -54.29 29.18
C ILE A 305 44.83 -53.20 29.88
N HIS A 306 44.96 -51.95 29.44
CA HIS A 306 43.92 -50.96 29.63
C HIS A 306 43.04 -50.94 28.38
N ASN A 307 41.90 -51.63 28.48
CA ASN A 307 40.75 -51.42 27.61
C ASN A 307 40.26 -50.00 27.82
N ASN A 308 40.48 -49.11 26.85
CA ASN A 308 39.82 -47.81 26.81
C ASN A 308 38.54 -47.93 25.97
N THR A 309 37.52 -48.53 26.56
CA THR A 309 36.14 -48.47 26.07
C THR A 309 35.58 -47.13 26.50
N GLY A 310 35.59 -46.13 25.61
CA GLY A 310 35.17 -44.78 26.00
C GLY A 310 35.17 -43.74 24.88
N ILE A 311 34.74 -44.10 23.67
CA ILE A 311 34.41 -43.12 22.62
C ILE A 311 33.11 -43.62 21.98
N GLY A 312 31.98 -43.14 22.49
CA GLY A 312 30.65 -43.56 22.00
C GLY A 312 29.49 -42.73 22.55
N SER A 313 29.65 -42.02 23.68
CA SER A 313 28.54 -41.28 24.29
C SER A 313 28.33 -39.86 23.77
N SER A 314 29.36 -39.16 23.27
CA SER A 314 29.23 -37.74 22.88
C SER A 314 28.54 -37.52 21.53
N SER A 315 28.76 -38.41 20.56
CA SER A 315 28.14 -38.34 19.24
C SER A 315 26.63 -38.55 19.30
N ASP A 316 26.19 -39.50 20.14
CA ASP A 316 24.77 -39.84 20.27
C ASP A 316 23.98 -38.74 20.99
N GLU A 317 24.57 -38.05 21.96
CA GLU A 317 23.94 -36.92 22.65
C GLU A 317 23.78 -35.68 21.76
N GLU A 318 24.78 -35.37 20.92
CA GLU A 318 24.69 -34.27 19.96
C GLU A 318 23.67 -34.55 18.84
N ASP A 319 23.60 -35.80 18.37
CA ASP A 319 22.62 -36.22 17.38
C ASP A 319 21.19 -36.22 17.95
N GLN A 320 21.01 -36.58 19.22
CA GLN A 320 19.73 -36.44 19.92
C GLN A 320 19.31 -34.96 20.04
N LYS A 321 20.22 -34.07 20.44
CA LYS A 321 19.95 -32.62 20.48
C LYS A 321 19.57 -32.08 19.10
N PHE A 322 20.22 -32.54 18.04
CA PHE A 322 19.92 -32.11 16.68
C PHE A 322 18.53 -32.58 16.21
N ARG A 323 18.14 -33.81 16.55
CA ARG A 323 16.78 -34.33 16.26
C ARG A 323 15.71 -33.53 16.99
N LEU A 324 15.94 -33.17 18.25
CA LEU A 324 15.02 -32.31 19.00
C LEU A 324 14.90 -30.90 18.38
N LEU A 325 16.00 -30.34 17.87
CA LEU A 325 15.95 -29.07 17.14
C LEU A 325 15.18 -29.17 15.82
N LEU A 326 15.28 -30.29 15.12
CA LEU A 326 14.53 -30.55 13.89
C LEU A 326 13.03 -30.65 14.17
N GLU A 327 12.64 -31.42 15.20
CA GLU A 327 11.24 -31.53 15.65
C GLU A 327 10.67 -30.15 16.02
N LYS A 328 11.42 -29.36 16.80
CA LYS A 328 11.02 -27.99 17.14
C LYS A 328 10.86 -27.09 15.91
N ALA A 329 11.72 -27.24 14.91
CA ALA A 329 11.62 -26.46 13.67
C ALA A 329 10.44 -26.92 12.79
N GLU A 330 10.10 -28.21 12.82
CA GLU A 330 8.90 -28.75 12.17
C GLU A 330 7.63 -28.19 12.82
N ASP A 331 7.53 -28.24 14.15
CA ASP A 331 6.41 -27.65 14.90
C ASP A 331 6.25 -26.15 14.62
N GLU A 332 7.36 -25.41 14.62
CA GLU A 332 7.38 -23.99 14.28
C GLU A 332 6.90 -23.74 12.85
N PHE A 333 7.29 -24.59 11.89
CA PHE A 333 6.84 -24.50 10.51
C PHE A 333 5.35 -24.80 10.36
N VAL A 334 4.84 -25.85 11.01
CA VAL A 334 3.41 -26.22 11.00
C VAL A 334 2.56 -25.14 11.67
N SER A 335 3.00 -24.62 12.83
CA SER A 335 2.31 -23.54 13.54
C SER A 335 2.24 -22.27 12.68
N ASN A 336 3.37 -21.79 12.16
CA ASN A 336 3.42 -20.59 11.33
C ASN A 336 2.56 -20.73 10.07
N THR A 337 2.54 -21.91 9.46
CA THR A 337 1.71 -22.18 8.28
C THR A 337 0.22 -22.14 8.64
N THR A 338 -0.16 -22.72 9.78
CA THR A 338 -1.55 -22.73 10.25
C THR A 338 -2.04 -21.31 10.55
N ASP A 339 -1.23 -20.51 11.26
CA ASP A 339 -1.53 -19.11 11.58
C ASP A 339 -1.65 -18.26 10.31
N ALA A 340 -0.73 -18.44 9.35
CA ALA A 340 -0.79 -17.76 8.07
C ALA A 340 -2.07 -18.11 7.30
N VAL A 341 -2.43 -19.40 7.22
CA VAL A 341 -3.66 -19.83 6.52
C VAL A 341 -4.91 -19.24 7.17
N ALA A 342 -5.00 -19.25 8.50
CA ALA A 342 -6.13 -18.70 9.22
C ALA A 342 -6.31 -17.20 8.91
N TYR A 343 -5.24 -16.43 9.05
CA TYR A 343 -5.28 -14.98 8.84
C TYR A 343 -5.51 -14.59 7.37
N MET A 344 -4.86 -15.28 6.43
CA MET A 344 -5.06 -15.07 4.99
C MET A 344 -6.48 -15.41 4.55
N THR A 345 -7.09 -16.45 5.13
CA THR A 345 -8.49 -16.80 4.88
C THR A 345 -9.44 -15.73 5.41
N GLN A 346 -9.18 -15.22 6.61
CA GLN A 346 -9.97 -14.14 7.22
C GLN A 346 -9.95 -12.85 6.38
N ILE A 347 -8.78 -12.42 5.90
CA ILE A 347 -8.66 -11.19 5.09
C ILE A 347 -9.28 -11.37 3.71
N THR A 348 -9.09 -12.55 3.11
CA THR A 348 -9.57 -12.83 1.75
C THR A 348 -11.01 -13.33 1.74
N ASP A 349 -11.73 -13.12 2.84
CA ASP A 349 -13.18 -13.28 2.87
C ASP A 349 -13.83 -12.09 2.14
N SER A 350 -14.65 -12.43 1.15
CA SER A 350 -15.37 -11.46 0.31
C SER A 350 -16.32 -10.55 1.11
N VAL A 351 -16.68 -10.92 2.33
CA VAL A 351 -17.61 -10.19 3.19
C VAL A 351 -17.11 -8.79 3.52
N ASN A 352 -15.81 -8.61 3.80
CA ASN A 352 -15.24 -7.30 4.15
C ASN A 352 -15.33 -6.32 2.97
N LEU A 353 -14.93 -6.76 1.78
CA LEU A 353 -15.02 -5.94 0.58
C LEU A 353 -16.47 -5.69 0.18
N SER A 354 -17.36 -6.70 0.28
CA SER A 354 -18.79 -6.52 0.02
C SER A 354 -19.41 -5.47 0.94
N THR A 355 -19.06 -5.48 2.22
CA THR A 355 -19.54 -4.50 3.20
C THR A 355 -19.04 -3.10 2.86
N LEU A 356 -17.78 -2.97 2.47
CA LEU A 356 -17.18 -1.70 2.06
C LEU A 356 -17.82 -1.15 0.78
N VAL A 357 -18.11 -2.01 -0.20
CA VAL A 357 -18.83 -1.63 -1.42
C VAL A 357 -20.27 -1.22 -1.12
N LYS A 358 -20.98 -1.91 -0.22
CA LYS A 358 -22.33 -1.50 0.22
C LYS A 358 -22.31 -0.11 0.87
N LEU A 359 -21.28 0.17 1.68
CA LEU A 359 -21.10 1.44 2.35
C LEU A 359 -20.84 2.58 1.34
N PHE A 360 -19.99 2.34 0.34
CA PHE A 360 -19.80 3.26 -0.79
C PHE A 360 -21.11 3.62 -1.50
N HIS A 361 -21.90 2.60 -1.88
CA HIS A 361 -23.19 2.82 -2.53
C HIS A 361 -24.18 3.55 -1.64
N ASN A 362 -24.17 3.28 -0.33
CA ASN A 362 -25.05 3.95 0.62
C ASN A 362 -24.76 5.45 0.68
N PHE A 363 -23.49 5.85 0.75
CA PHE A 363 -23.10 7.26 0.76
C PHE A 363 -23.52 7.99 -0.51
N GLN A 364 -23.28 7.39 -1.67
CA GLN A 364 -23.73 7.96 -2.95
C GLN A 364 -25.27 8.03 -3.02
N LEU A 365 -25.96 7.00 -2.55
CA LEU A 365 -27.43 6.97 -2.56
C LEU A 365 -28.02 8.08 -1.69
N ILE A 366 -27.45 8.33 -0.51
CA ILE A 366 -27.87 9.43 0.38
C ILE A 366 -27.69 10.77 -0.34
N TYR A 367 -26.51 11.00 -0.92
CA TYR A 367 -26.22 12.22 -1.67
C TYR A 367 -27.19 12.45 -2.83
N HIS A 368 -27.36 11.45 -3.70
CA HIS A 368 -28.24 11.58 -4.87
C HIS A 368 -29.71 11.77 -4.48
N LYS A 369 -30.18 11.15 -3.39
CA LYS A 369 -31.53 11.40 -2.87
C LYS A 369 -31.70 12.85 -2.41
N LYS A 370 -30.70 13.40 -1.71
CA LYS A 370 -30.70 14.80 -1.28
C LYS A 370 -30.70 15.73 -2.49
N CYS A 371 -29.88 15.46 -3.53
CA CYS A 371 -29.88 16.22 -4.77
C CYS A 371 -31.27 16.26 -5.44
N VAL A 372 -31.94 15.11 -5.54
CA VAL A 372 -33.29 15.06 -6.11
C VAL A 372 -34.27 15.89 -5.30
N GLN A 373 -34.19 15.85 -3.96
CA GLN A 373 -35.05 16.65 -3.09
C GLN A 373 -34.83 18.16 -3.28
N GLU A 374 -33.58 18.62 -3.29
CA GLU A 374 -33.25 20.04 -3.47
C GLU A 374 -33.64 20.55 -4.86
N LEU A 375 -33.35 19.78 -5.92
CA LEU A 375 -33.74 20.16 -7.28
C LEU A 375 -35.25 20.21 -7.46
N GLN A 376 -35.98 19.27 -6.86
CA GLN A 376 -37.44 19.25 -6.94
C GLN A 376 -38.06 20.42 -6.15
N ALA A 377 -37.48 20.79 -5.00
CA ALA A 377 -37.89 21.97 -4.24
C ALA A 377 -37.65 23.26 -5.04
N SER A 378 -36.45 23.44 -5.59
CA SER A 378 -36.07 24.59 -6.42
C SER A 378 -36.99 24.72 -7.64
N LEU A 379 -37.23 23.62 -8.36
CA LEU A 379 -38.09 23.63 -9.55
C LEU A 379 -39.55 23.98 -9.21
N ASN A 380 -40.06 23.55 -8.05
CA ASN A 380 -41.39 23.94 -7.61
C ASN A 380 -41.48 25.45 -7.35
N VAL A 381 -40.47 26.04 -6.69
CA VAL A 381 -40.40 27.48 -6.44
C VAL A 381 -40.32 28.27 -7.76
N ILE A 382 -39.46 27.85 -8.68
CA ILE A 382 -39.32 28.50 -9.99
C ILE A 382 -40.64 28.43 -10.76
N ASN A 383 -41.28 27.26 -10.83
CA ASN A 383 -42.56 27.11 -11.52
C ASN A 383 -43.68 27.96 -10.90
N THR A 384 -43.71 28.14 -9.58
CA THR A 384 -44.70 29.01 -8.94
C THR A 384 -44.48 30.47 -9.31
N LEU A 385 -43.23 30.93 -9.35
CA LEU A 385 -42.89 32.30 -9.70
C LEU A 385 -43.20 32.61 -11.18
N THR A 386 -42.95 31.66 -12.09
CA THR A 386 -43.26 31.83 -13.52
C THR A 386 -44.76 31.79 -13.84
N VAL A 387 -45.57 31.09 -13.03
CA VAL A 387 -47.03 31.00 -13.25
C VAL A 387 -47.75 32.26 -12.74
N GLU A 388 -47.16 33.00 -11.79
CA GLU A 388 -47.69 34.30 -11.37
C GLU A 388 -47.60 35.34 -12.49
N GLU A 389 -46.63 35.23 -13.42
CA GLU A 389 -46.49 36.12 -14.59
C GLU A 389 -47.52 35.83 -15.69
N ASP A 390 -47.85 34.56 -15.97
CA ASP A 390 -48.83 34.18 -17.01
C ASP A 390 -50.30 34.48 -16.61
N GLY A 391 -50.54 34.90 -15.36
CA GLY A 391 -51.88 35.07 -14.77
C GLY A 391 -52.47 36.48 -14.84
N GLU A 392 -51.73 37.47 -15.36
CA GLU A 392 -52.13 38.89 -15.35
C GLU A 392 -52.62 39.45 -16.72
N GLU A 393 -53.09 38.60 -17.64
CA GLU A 393 -53.82 39.06 -18.86
C GLU A 393 -55.34 39.30 -18.67
#